data_AF-A0A5H2YX30-F1
#
_entry.id   AF-A0A5H2YX30-F1
#
_cell.length_a   1.000
_cell.length_b   1.000
_cell.length_c   1.000
_cell.angle_alpha   90.00
_cell.angle_beta   90.00
_cell.angle_gamma   90.00
#
_symmetry.space_group_name_H-M   'P 1'
#
loop_
_entity.id
_entity.type
_entity.pdbx_description
1 polymer ?
#
loop_
_entity_poly.entity_id
_entity_poly.type
_entity_poly.pdbx_seq_one_letter_code
_entity_poly.pdbx_strand_id
1 'polypeptide(L)'
;MQQTLTRIAIVTARLAGTAALILGILLWLGQGGALLHAHMGTGALLVLSLWLLSLLGLKAAPALAILGATWGVVVLALGVFQTALLPGDYHWLVQAAHLLIGISAMVQTERLAAAIGRANAG
;
A
#
# COMPACT_ATOMS: atom_id res chain seq x y z
N MET A 1 21.33 -7.01 9.59
CA MET A 1 19.90 -7.04 9.99
C MET A 1 19.02 -6.15 9.11
N GLN A 2 19.36 -4.86 8.91
CA GLN A 2 18.57 -3.92 8.11
C GLN A 2 18.32 -4.41 6.67
N GLN A 3 19.34 -4.94 5.98
CA GLN A 3 19.18 -5.52 4.63
C GLN A 3 18.12 -6.63 4.58
N THR A 4 18.15 -7.56 5.54
CA THR A 4 17.17 -8.65 5.63
C THR A 4 15.76 -8.11 5.82
N LEU A 5 15.58 -7.12 6.72
CA LEU A 5 14.28 -6.50 6.96
C LEU A 5 13.74 -5.77 5.72
N THR A 6 14.58 -4.99 5.04
CA THR A 6 14.21 -4.33 3.78
C THR A 6 13.78 -5.35 2.73
N ARG A 7 14.50 -6.47 2.61
CA ARG A 7 14.19 -7.54 1.65
C ARG A 7 12.88 -8.24 1.95
N ILE A 8 12.62 -8.56 3.22
CA ILE A 8 11.35 -9.13 3.65
C ILE A 8 10.23 -8.14 3.35
N ALA A 9 10.36 -6.89 3.77
CA ALA A 9 9.34 -5.87 3.60
C ALA A 9 8.97 -5.63 2.12
N ILE A 10 9.96 -5.56 1.22
CA ILE A 10 9.65 -5.33 -0.21
C ILE A 10 9.03 -6.55 -0.88
N VAL A 11 9.45 -7.77 -0.54
CA VAL A 11 8.82 -8.99 -1.07
C VAL A 11 7.38 -9.11 -0.56
N THR A 12 7.15 -8.87 0.73
CA THR A 12 5.80 -8.83 1.31
C THR A 12 4.95 -7.76 0.63
N ALA A 13 5.47 -6.54 0.44
CA ALA A 13 4.75 -5.46 -0.25
C ALA A 13 4.35 -5.84 -1.68
N ARG A 14 5.24 -6.48 -2.45
CA ARG A 14 4.96 -6.92 -3.83
C ARG A 14 3.84 -7.95 -3.87
N LEU A 15 3.95 -9.01 -3.06
CA LEU A 15 2.96 -10.08 -3.02
C LEU A 15 1.61 -9.56 -2.51
N ALA A 16 1.62 -8.85 -1.38
CA ALA A 16 0.42 -8.33 -0.76
C ALA A 16 -0.25 -7.25 -1.63
N GLY A 17 0.52 -6.32 -2.20
CA GLY A 17 -0.01 -5.29 -3.09
C GLY A 17 -0.59 -5.85 -4.39
N THR A 18 0.07 -6.84 -4.99
CA THR A 18 -0.45 -7.51 -6.20
C THR A 18 -1.75 -8.26 -5.89
N ALA A 19 -1.79 -9.01 -4.78
CA ALA A 19 -3.00 -9.69 -4.34
C ALA A 19 -4.13 -8.69 -4.03
N ALA A 20 -3.85 -7.62 -3.30
CA ALA A 20 -4.81 -6.57 -2.99
C ALA A 20 -5.36 -5.90 -4.26
N LEU A 21 -4.51 -5.63 -5.25
CA LEU A 21 -4.90 -5.06 -6.54
C LEU A 21 -5.88 -5.98 -7.29
N ILE A 22 -5.54 -7.26 -7.42
CA ILE A 22 -6.40 -8.26 -8.08
C ILE A 22 -7.73 -8.36 -7.34
N LEU A 23 -7.70 -8.52 -6.02
CA LEU A 23 -8.91 -8.63 -5.20
C LEU A 23 -9.77 -7.36 -5.27
N GLY A 24 -9.16 -6.18 -5.29
CA GLY A 24 -9.85 -4.89 -5.41
C GLY A 24 -10.57 -4.76 -6.75
N ILE A 25 -9.93 -5.17 -7.85
CA ILE A 25 -10.56 -5.20 -9.17
C ILE A 25 -11.73 -6.20 -9.18
N LEU A 26 -11.57 -7.39 -8.61
CA LEU A 26 -12.65 -8.38 -8.53
C LEU A 26 -13.85 -7.84 -7.72
N LEU A 27 -13.60 -7.17 -6.59
CA LEU A 27 -14.64 -6.52 -5.79
C LEU A 27 -15.34 -5.39 -6.57
N TRP A 28 -14.58 -4.58 -7.32
CA TRP A 28 -15.16 -3.55 -8.19
C TRP A 28 -16.09 -4.18 -9.24
N LEU A 29 -15.69 -5.30 -9.83
CA LEU A 29 -16.51 -6.06 -10.79
C LEU A 29 -17.71 -6.80 -10.14
N GLY A 30 -18.00 -6.56 -8.85
CA GLY A 30 -19.16 -7.11 -8.15
C GLY A 30 -18.96 -8.52 -7.60
N GLN A 31 -17.72 -9.01 -7.50
CA GLN A 31 -17.44 -10.30 -6.86
C GLN A 31 -17.69 -10.20 -5.34
N GLY A 32 -18.22 -11.28 -4.75
CA GLY A 32 -18.88 -11.25 -3.43
C GLY A 32 -18.00 -10.92 -2.22
N GLY A 33 -18.66 -10.59 -1.11
CA GLY A 33 -18.05 -10.12 0.16
C GLY A 33 -17.08 -11.08 0.85
N ALA A 34 -17.01 -12.36 0.45
CA ALA A 34 -15.98 -13.27 0.93
C ALA A 34 -14.56 -12.80 0.55
N LEU A 35 -14.41 -12.11 -0.58
CA LEU A 35 -13.13 -11.55 -1.02
C LEU A 35 -12.74 -10.26 -0.28
N LEU A 36 -13.70 -9.60 0.39
CA LEU A 36 -13.48 -8.33 1.07
C LEU A 36 -12.45 -8.47 2.20
N HIS A 37 -12.60 -9.49 3.06
CA HIS A 37 -11.67 -9.72 4.16
C HIS A 37 -10.25 -10.03 3.65
N ALA A 38 -10.14 -10.79 2.56
CA ALA A 38 -8.84 -11.05 1.92
C ALA A 38 -8.22 -9.78 1.34
N HIS A 39 -9.02 -8.93 0.69
CA HIS A 39 -8.57 -7.64 0.17
C HIS A 39 -8.08 -6.72 1.31
N MET A 40 -8.86 -6.59 2.38
CA MET A 40 -8.48 -5.79 3.54
C MET A 40 -7.20 -6.30 4.20
N GLY A 41 -7.07 -7.62 4.37
CA GLY A 41 -5.87 -8.23 4.96
C GLY A 41 -4.62 -8.00 4.11
N THR A 42 -4.72 -8.19 2.79
CA THR A 42 -3.59 -7.94 1.87
C THR A 42 -3.26 -6.44 1.75
N GLY A 43 -4.27 -5.56 1.74
CA GLY A 43 -4.07 -4.11 1.82
C GLY A 43 -3.38 -3.67 3.10
N ALA A 44 -3.76 -4.23 4.25
CA ALA A 44 -3.11 -3.95 5.52
C ALA A 44 -1.64 -4.41 5.53
N LEU A 45 -1.35 -5.59 4.99
CA LEU A 45 0.04 -6.08 4.84
C LEU A 45 0.89 -5.18 3.94
N LEU A 46 0.32 -4.64 2.86
CA LEU A 46 0.99 -3.65 2.03
C LEU A 46 1.32 -2.39 2.84
N VAL A 47 0.36 -1.85 3.59
CA VAL A 47 0.56 -0.63 4.40
C VAL A 47 1.61 -0.84 5.50
N LEU A 48 1.56 -1.97 6.21
CA LEU A 48 2.57 -2.31 7.22
C LEU A 48 3.97 -2.41 6.61
N SER A 49 4.07 -3.00 5.41
CA SER A 49 5.34 -3.08 4.69
C SER A 49 5.85 -1.70 4.26
N LEU A 50 4.95 -0.81 3.81
CA LEU A 50 5.28 0.57 3.48
C LEU A 50 5.77 1.35 4.70
N TRP A 51 5.11 1.21 5.85
CA TRP A 51 5.54 1.85 7.09
C TRP A 51 6.89 1.33 7.57
N LEU A 52 7.14 0.02 7.51
CA LEU A 52 8.44 -0.55 7.84
C LEU A 52 9.53 0.02 6.92
N LEU A 53 9.31 0.04 5.60
CA LEU A 53 10.26 0.64 4.65
C LEU A 53 10.43 2.14 4.87
N SER A 54 9.38 2.86 5.28
CA SER A 54 9.46 4.27 5.62
C SER A 54 10.37 4.50 6.82
N LEU A 55 10.19 3.72 7.90
CA LEU A 55 11.05 3.78 9.10
C LEU A 55 12.52 3.47 8.76
N LEU A 56 12.75 2.39 8.01
CA LEU A 56 14.11 2.00 7.59
C LEU A 56 14.74 3.00 6.62
N GLY A 57 13.91 3.73 5.87
CA GLY A 57 14.29 4.71 4.86
C GLY A 57 14.50 6.12 5.37
N LEU A 58 14.23 6.41 6.65
CA LEU A 58 14.30 7.78 7.21
C LEU A 58 15.66 8.47 6.98
N LYS A 59 16.77 7.74 7.12
CA LYS A 59 18.11 8.29 6.90
C LYS A 59 18.49 8.35 5.41
N ALA A 60 17.95 7.44 4.60
CA ALA A 60 18.30 7.30 3.18
C ALA A 60 17.51 8.25 2.27
N ALA A 61 16.23 8.48 2.58
CA ALA A 61 15.33 9.31 1.81
C ALA A 61 14.22 9.89 2.71
N PRO A 62 14.53 10.85 3.60
CA PRO A 62 13.62 11.32 4.66
C PRO A 62 12.29 11.83 4.11
N ALA A 63 12.30 12.63 3.05
CA ALA A 63 11.07 13.15 2.45
C ALA A 63 10.17 12.04 1.90
N LEU A 64 10.75 11.02 1.26
CA LEU A 64 9.99 9.87 0.74
C LEU A 64 9.48 8.98 1.88
N ALA A 65 10.26 8.83 2.95
CA ALA A 65 9.85 8.10 4.14
C ALA A 65 8.65 8.76 4.85
N ILE A 66 8.68 10.08 5.00
CA ILE A 66 7.55 10.84 5.56
C ILE A 66 6.32 10.69 4.66
N LEU A 67 6.50 10.86 3.34
CA LEU A 67 5.41 10.66 2.38
C LEU A 67 4.81 9.25 2.48
N GLY A 68 5.64 8.20 2.52
CA GLY A 68 5.19 6.81 2.64
C GLY A 68 4.45 6.54 3.94
N ALA A 69 4.92 7.10 5.07
CA ALA A 69 4.25 7.00 6.35
C ALA A 69 2.85 7.62 6.31
N THR A 70 2.75 8.87 5.84
CA THR A 70 1.47 9.57 5.68
C THR A 70 0.56 8.85 4.69
N TRP A 71 1.11 8.33 3.59
CA TRP A 71 0.34 7.66 2.55
C TRP A 71 -0.30 6.36 3.05
N GLY A 72 0.38 5.60 3.91
CA GLY A 72 -0.21 4.42 4.54
C GLY A 72 -1.45 4.75 5.38
N VAL A 73 -1.48 5.91 6.05
CA VAL A 73 -2.67 6.39 6.77
C VAL A 73 -3.80 6.70 5.80
N VAL A 74 -3.50 7.38 4.69
CA VAL A 74 -4.48 7.72 3.64
C VAL A 74 -5.10 6.45 3.03
N VAL A 75 -4.28 5.45 2.69
CA VAL A 75 -4.75 4.15 2.16
C VAL A 75 -5.69 3.47 3.15
N LEU A 76 -5.29 3.37 4.43
CA LEU A 76 -6.12 2.72 5.46
C LEU A 76 -7.44 3.46 5.68
N ALA A 77 -7.38 4.77 5.87
CA ALA A 77 -8.56 5.58 6.12
C ALA A 77 -9.55 5.49 4.94
N LEU A 78 -9.06 5.69 3.72
CA LEU A 78 -9.91 5.62 2.54
C LEU A 78 -10.49 4.22 2.34
N GLY A 79 -9.71 3.16 2.58
CA GLY A 79 -10.18 1.78 2.45
C GLY A 79 -11.24 1.41 3.49
N VAL A 80 -11.02 1.76 4.77
CA VAL A 80 -11.98 1.48 5.86
C VAL A 80 -13.29 2.24 5.67
N PHE A 81 -13.21 3.51 5.27
CA PHE A 81 -14.40 4.34 5.07
C PHE A 81 -14.98 4.27 3.66
N GLN A 82 -14.39 3.48 2.75
CA GLN A 82 -14.72 3.51 1.33
C GLN A 82 -16.23 3.40 1.08
N THR A 83 -16.87 2.37 1.64
CA THR A 83 -18.30 2.06 1.42
C THR A 83 -19.25 3.13 1.96
N ALA A 84 -18.80 3.97 2.90
CA ALA A 84 -19.58 5.07 3.45
C ALA A 84 -19.41 6.38 2.65
N LEU A 85 -18.42 6.46 1.77
CA LEU A 85 -18.11 7.66 0.99
C LEU A 85 -18.83 7.63 -0.35
N LEU A 86 -19.60 8.69 -0.62
CA LEU A 86 -20.36 8.89 -1.86
C LEU A 86 -21.13 7.64 -2.33
N PRO A 87 -22.02 7.06 -1.50
CA PRO A 87 -22.81 5.90 -1.92
C PRO A 87 -23.73 6.26 -3.10
N GLY A 88 -24.00 5.30 -3.98
CA GLY A 88 -24.85 5.46 -5.16
C GLY A 88 -24.07 5.52 -6.48
N ASP A 89 -24.64 6.17 -7.48
CA ASP A 89 -24.17 6.14 -8.88
C ASP A 89 -22.73 6.66 -9.08
N TYR A 90 -22.25 7.50 -8.15
CA TYR A 90 -20.91 8.09 -8.21
C TYR A 90 -19.88 7.39 -7.32
N HIS A 91 -20.26 6.29 -6.64
CA HIS A 91 -19.37 5.57 -5.72
C HIS A 91 -18.11 5.03 -6.41
N TRP A 92 -18.18 4.74 -7.72
CA TRP A 92 -17.03 4.33 -8.51
C TRP A 92 -15.87 5.35 -8.48
N LEU A 93 -16.13 6.65 -8.27
CA LEU A 93 -15.08 7.67 -8.14
C LEU A 93 -14.21 7.41 -6.91
N VAL A 94 -14.84 7.01 -5.79
CA VAL A 94 -14.13 6.65 -4.55
C VAL A 94 -13.34 5.37 -4.77
N GLN A 95 -13.91 4.38 -5.47
CA GLN A 95 -13.22 3.13 -5.82
C GLN A 95 -11.99 3.40 -6.71
N ALA A 96 -12.14 4.26 -7.72
CA ALA A 96 -11.04 4.67 -8.61
C ALA A 96 -9.95 5.42 -7.84
N ALA A 97 -10.33 6.36 -6.97
CA ALA A 97 -9.39 7.09 -6.13
C ALA A 97 -8.62 6.12 -5.21
N HIS A 98 -9.32 5.20 -4.54
CA HIS A 98 -8.68 4.20 -3.68
C HIS A 98 -7.72 3.31 -4.46
N LEU A 99 -8.12 2.85 -5.65
CA LEU A 99 -7.25 2.07 -6.53
C LEU A 99 -5.96 2.81 -6.88
N LEU A 100 -6.06 4.07 -7.33
CA LEU A 100 -4.89 4.87 -7.70
C LEU A 100 -3.98 5.17 -6.50
N ILE A 101 -4.57 5.44 -5.34
CA ILE A 101 -3.85 5.65 -4.07
C ILE A 101 -3.16 4.36 -3.62
N GLY A 102 -3.80 3.20 -3.79
CA GLY A 102 -3.19 1.90 -3.53
C GLY A 102 -2.00 1.60 -4.45
N ILE A 103 -2.14 1.86 -5.75
CA ILE A 103 -1.04 1.69 -6.72
C ILE A 103 0.14 2.61 -6.39
N SER A 104 -0.11 3.87 -6.03
CA SER A 104 0.97 4.77 -5.65
C SER A 104 1.64 4.36 -4.34
N ALA A 105 0.94 3.69 -3.42
CA ALA A 105 1.55 3.07 -2.24
C ALA A 105 2.55 1.96 -2.64
N MET A 106 2.20 1.11 -3.62
CA MET A 106 3.11 0.09 -4.16
C MET A 106 4.34 0.72 -4.83
N VAL A 107 4.19 1.82 -5.56
CA VAL A 107 5.34 2.53 -6.15
C VAL A 107 6.27 3.09 -5.06
N GLN A 108 5.71 3.58 -3.96
CA GLN A 108 6.50 4.13 -2.86
C GLN A 108 7.34 3.06 -2.13
N THR A 109 6.83 1.83 -1.97
CA THR A 109 7.62 0.74 -1.37
C THR A 109 8.87 0.43 -2.19
N GLU A 110 8.74 0.36 -3.52
CA GLU A 110 9.86 0.15 -4.44
C GLU A 110 10.90 1.29 -4.34
N ARG A 111 10.43 2.53 -4.35
CA ARG A 111 11.31 3.71 -4.26
C ARG A 111 12.07 3.76 -2.94
N LEU A 112 11.43 3.42 -1.82
CA LEU A 112 12.05 3.36 -0.50
C LEU A 112 13.08 2.23 -0.42
N ALA A 113 12.72 1.02 -0.86
CA ALA A 113 13.65 -0.11 -0.88
C ALA A 113 14.91 0.19 -1.72
N ALA A 114 14.74 0.82 -2.89
CA ALA A 114 15.85 1.24 -3.73
C ALA A 114 16.72 2.33 -3.08
N ALA A 115 16.11 3.30 -2.40
CA ALA A 115 16.84 4.34 -1.68
C ALA A 115 17.68 3.78 -0.53
N ILE A 116 17.11 2.87 0.27
CA ILE A 116 17.82 2.16 1.34
C ILE A 116 18.98 1.35 0.76
N GLY A 117 18.77 0.67 -0.37
CA GLY A 117 19.80 -0.10 -1.05
C GLY A 117 21.00 0.75 -1.46
N ARG A 118 20.76 1.92 -2.08
CA ARG A 118 21.83 2.86 -2.47
C ARG A 118 22.60 3.40 -1.27
N ALA A 119 21.91 3.76 -0.20
CA ALA A 119 22.54 4.30 1.00
C ALA A 119 23.44 3.29 1.74
N ASN A 120 23.20 1.97 1.57
CA ASN A 120 24.03 0.93 2.18
C ASN A 120 25.23 0.52 1.31
N ALA A 121 25.29 0.98 0.05
CA ALA A 121 26.33 0.62 -0.90
C ALA A 121 27.44 1.68 -1.03
N GLY A 122 27.20 2.90 -0.51
CA GLY A 122 28.20 3.96 -0.36
C GLY A 122 28.71 4.01 1.06
#